data_AF-A0A959NSI6-F1
#
_entry.id   AF-A0A959NSI6-F1
#
_cell.length_a   1.000
_cell.length_b   1.000
_cell.length_c   1.000
_cell.angle_alpha   90.00
_cell.angle_beta   90.00
_cell.angle_gamma   90.00
#
_symmetry.space_group_name_H-M   'P 1'
#
loop_
_entity.id
_entity.type
_entity.pdbx_description
1 polymer ?
#
loop_
_entity_poly.entity_id
_entity_poly.type
_entity_poly.pdbx_seq_one_letter_code
_entity_poly.pdbx_strand_id
1 'polypeptide(L)'
;MTKYFLIVFLFLYIHVQAQDDFKIISSSPNKLVVEYTPNYLDTTLTKINSETYRNLILKHSSTLEDSVGMPALPQRIFNVGVPNEFGNNIQILNSSFKTLKGNIKPTPNVKKVNELPQFIYTKSAEYY
;
A
#
# COMPACT_ATOMS: atom_id res chain seq x y z
N MET A 1 17.84 2.16 -41.07
CA MET A 1 17.61 2.43 -39.62
C MET A 1 16.14 2.43 -39.21
N THR A 2 15.20 2.80 -40.08
CA THR A 2 13.77 2.95 -39.75
C THR A 2 13.04 1.64 -39.39
N LYS A 3 13.48 0.48 -39.90
CA LYS A 3 12.80 -0.82 -39.70
C LYS A 3 12.84 -1.34 -38.25
N TYR A 4 13.91 -1.03 -37.52
CA TYR A 4 14.05 -1.45 -36.11
C TYR A 4 13.35 -0.50 -35.13
N PHE A 5 13.11 0.74 -35.55
CA PHE A 5 12.41 1.74 -34.74
C PHE A 5 10.97 1.31 -34.41
N LEU A 6 10.26 0.74 -35.39
CA LEU A 6 8.91 0.21 -35.19
C LEU A 6 8.88 -0.93 -34.17
N ILE A 7 9.88 -1.83 -34.22
CA ILE A 7 9.99 -2.97 -33.30
C ILE A 7 10.25 -2.47 -31.88
N VAL A 8 11.18 -1.54 -31.70
CA VAL A 8 11.46 -0.91 -30.40
C VAL A 8 10.24 -0.18 -29.86
N PHE A 9 9.52 0.56 -30.70
CA PHE A 9 8.30 1.25 -30.30
C PHE A 9 7.19 0.29 -29.87
N LEU A 10 7.02 -0.83 -30.57
CA LEU A 10 6.04 -1.88 -30.22
C LEU A 10 6.37 -2.54 -28.87
N PHE A 11 7.66 -2.78 -28.59
CA PHE A 11 8.12 -3.30 -27.30
C PHE A 11 7.92 -2.32 -26.14
N LEU A 12 7.99 -1.01 -26.37
CA LEU A 12 7.72 0.00 -25.34
C LEU A 12 6.22 0.15 -25.05
N TYR A 13 5.36 -0.04 -26.06
CA TYR A 13 3.90 0.07 -25.89
C TYR A 13 3.32 -1.00 -24.94
N ILE A 14 3.85 -2.22 -24.96
CA ILE A 14 3.39 -3.31 -24.06
C ILE A 14 3.77 -3.09 -22.59
N HIS A 15 4.65 -2.12 -22.27
CA HIS A 15 5.09 -1.82 -20.90
C HIS A 15 4.34 -0.65 -20.25
N VAL A 16 3.34 -0.08 -20.91
CA VAL A 16 2.46 0.93 -20.30
C VAL A 16 1.49 0.22 -19.37
N GLN A 17 1.96 -0.11 -18.16
CA GLN A 17 1.07 -0.52 -17.08
C GLN A 17 0.36 0.73 -16.56
N ALA A 18 -0.89 0.92 -16.97
CA ALA A 18 -1.74 1.92 -16.34
C ALA A 18 -1.89 1.59 -14.85
N GLN A 19 -1.63 2.57 -13.99
CA GLN A 19 -1.89 2.45 -12.57
C GLN A 19 -3.41 2.31 -12.38
N ASP A 20 -3.85 1.15 -11.89
CA ASP A 20 -5.25 0.73 -11.81
C ASP A 20 -5.93 1.14 -10.49
N ASP A 21 -5.15 1.40 -9.45
CA ASP A 21 -5.64 1.70 -8.11
C ASP A 21 -5.94 3.19 -7.89
N PHE A 22 -5.39 4.10 -8.71
CA PHE A 22 -5.48 5.54 -8.51
C PHE A 22 -5.88 6.27 -9.79
N LYS A 23 -6.92 7.09 -9.71
CA LYS A 23 -7.47 7.82 -10.86
C LYS A 23 -7.69 9.28 -10.51
N ILE A 24 -7.22 10.18 -11.38
CA ILE A 24 -7.56 11.60 -11.32
C ILE A 24 -8.94 11.78 -11.98
N ILE A 25 -9.92 12.22 -11.21
CA ILE A 25 -11.28 12.50 -11.68
C ILE A 25 -11.35 13.89 -12.30
N SER A 26 -10.73 14.87 -11.65
CA SER A 26 -10.61 16.24 -12.17
C SER A 26 -9.42 16.96 -11.57
N SER A 27 -8.78 17.83 -12.33
CA SER A 27 -7.68 18.68 -11.86
C SER A 27 -7.87 20.11 -12.37
N SER A 28 -7.67 21.07 -11.47
CA SER A 28 -7.70 22.50 -11.72
C SER A 28 -6.63 23.18 -10.84
N PRO A 29 -6.27 24.45 -11.08
CA PRO A 29 -5.20 25.11 -10.33
C PRO A 29 -5.34 25.06 -8.80
N ASN A 30 -6.57 25.02 -8.28
CA ASN A 30 -6.84 25.09 -6.84
C ASN A 30 -7.56 23.84 -6.29
N LYS A 31 -7.81 22.81 -7.12
CA LYS A 31 -8.57 21.63 -6.71
C LYS A 31 -8.15 20.41 -7.51
N LEU A 32 -7.82 19.35 -6.79
CA LEU A 32 -7.58 18.02 -7.33
C LEU A 32 -8.63 17.06 -6.73
N VAL A 33 -9.31 16.30 -7.58
CA VAL A 33 -10.23 15.24 -7.17
C VAL A 33 -9.68 13.92 -7.68
N VAL A 34 -9.48 12.98 -6.75
CA VAL A 34 -8.91 11.67 -7.02
C VAL A 34 -9.82 10.58 -6.48
N GLU A 35 -9.76 9.44 -7.12
CA GLU A 35 -10.39 8.20 -6.69
C GLU A 35 -9.29 7.17 -6.43
N TYR A 36 -9.38 6.50 -5.28
CA TYR A 36 -8.50 5.40 -4.91
C TYR A 36 -9.32 4.13 -4.67
N THR A 37 -8.92 3.04 -5.31
CA THR A 37 -9.47 1.70 -5.09
C THR A 37 -8.35 0.74 -4.69
N PRO A 38 -8.35 0.19 -3.47
CA PRO A 38 -7.30 -0.72 -3.02
C PRO A 38 -7.35 -2.05 -3.79
N ASN A 39 -6.18 -2.52 -4.24
CA ASN A 39 -6.03 -3.83 -4.87
C ASN A 39 -5.32 -4.78 -3.89
N TYR A 40 -5.98 -5.89 -3.52
CA TYR A 40 -5.42 -6.87 -2.59
C TYR A 40 -4.47 -7.84 -3.31
N LEU A 41 -3.22 -7.93 -2.85
CA LEU A 41 -2.27 -8.96 -3.27
C LEU A 41 -2.33 -10.20 -2.38
N ASP A 42 -2.57 -10.02 -1.09
CA ASP A 42 -2.69 -11.12 -0.13
C ASP A 42 -3.73 -10.80 0.95
N THR A 43 -4.64 -11.74 1.18
CA THR A 43 -5.62 -11.74 2.28
C THR A 43 -5.68 -13.09 2.99
N THR A 44 -4.69 -13.96 2.80
CA THR A 44 -4.65 -15.32 3.35
C THR A 44 -4.53 -15.32 4.87
N LEU A 45 -4.84 -16.47 5.48
CA LEU A 45 -4.62 -16.68 6.90
C LEU A 45 -3.30 -17.41 7.13
N THR A 46 -2.54 -16.97 8.13
CA THR A 46 -1.29 -17.59 8.59
C THR A 46 -1.35 -17.86 10.08
N LYS A 47 -0.65 -18.89 10.54
CA LYS A 47 -0.60 -19.27 11.96
C LYS A 47 0.76 -18.87 12.56
N ILE A 48 0.72 -18.09 13.63
CA ILE A 48 1.90 -17.59 14.34
C ILE A 48 1.66 -17.79 15.84
N ASN A 49 2.57 -18.47 16.53
CA ASN A 49 2.48 -18.75 17.96
C ASN A 49 1.10 -19.31 18.39
N SER A 50 0.59 -20.27 17.62
CA SER A 50 -0.74 -20.90 17.81
C SER A 50 -1.98 -20.03 17.55
N GLU A 51 -1.80 -18.74 17.24
CA GLU A 51 -2.89 -17.86 16.83
C GLU A 51 -2.96 -17.70 15.31
N THR A 52 -4.17 -17.48 14.79
CA THR A 52 -4.40 -17.24 13.36
C THR A 52 -4.50 -15.75 13.08
N TYR A 53 -3.70 -15.29 12.13
CA TYR A 53 -3.67 -13.92 11.64
C TYR A 53 -3.99 -13.87 10.16
N ARG A 54 -4.52 -12.74 9.71
CA ARG A 54 -4.69 -12.41 8.32
C ARG A 54 -3.47 -11.64 7.83
N ASN A 55 -2.86 -12.13 6.76
CA ASN A 55 -1.94 -11.33 5.95
C ASN A 55 -2.78 -10.29 5.20
N LEU A 56 -2.31 -9.05 5.15
CA LEU A 56 -2.98 -7.98 4.44
C LEU A 56 -1.93 -7.21 3.63
N ILE A 57 -1.86 -7.51 2.34
CA ILE A 57 -0.93 -6.85 1.42
C ILE A 57 -1.76 -6.19 0.33
N LEU A 58 -1.57 -4.88 0.14
CA LEU A 58 -2.16 -4.13 -0.96
C LEU A 58 -1.10 -3.84 -2.03
N LYS A 59 -1.51 -3.82 -3.30
CA LYS A 59 -0.64 -3.45 -4.42
C LYS A 59 -0.13 -2.02 -4.22
N HIS A 60 1.16 -1.82 -4.47
CA HIS A 60 1.86 -0.54 -4.30
C HIS A 60 1.79 0.07 -2.89
N SER A 61 1.44 -0.73 -1.88
CA SER A 61 1.42 -0.26 -0.50
C SER A 61 2.75 -0.50 0.20
N SER A 62 2.97 0.27 1.25
CA SER A 62 3.99 0.04 2.26
C SER A 62 3.30 -0.18 3.60
N THR A 63 3.80 -1.08 4.42
CA THR A 63 3.41 -1.09 5.83
C THR A 63 4.09 0.10 6.49
N LEU A 64 3.35 0.89 7.26
CA LEU A 64 4.03 1.83 8.14
C LEU A 64 4.88 1.00 9.11
N GLU A 65 6.09 1.45 9.44
CA GLU A 65 6.82 0.90 10.58
C GLU A 65 6.13 1.38 11.86
N ASP A 66 4.91 0.89 12.07
CA ASP A 66 4.25 1.01 13.35
C ASP A 66 5.10 0.31 14.41
N SER A 67 4.92 0.74 15.65
CA SER A 67 5.58 0.15 16.81
C SER A 67 5.49 -1.37 16.75
N VAL A 68 6.61 -2.05 17.01
CA VAL A 68 6.70 -3.51 17.04
C VAL A 68 5.51 -4.10 17.79
N GLY A 69 4.82 -5.03 17.13
CA GLY A 69 3.69 -5.72 17.70
C GLY A 69 2.33 -5.07 17.52
N MET A 70 2.22 -3.95 16.83
CA MET A 70 0.95 -3.41 16.32
C MET A 70 0.50 -4.14 15.05
N PRO A 71 -0.79 -4.08 14.65
CA PRO A 71 -1.25 -4.59 13.35
C PRO A 71 -0.45 -4.00 12.19
N ALA A 72 0.11 -4.84 11.31
CA ALA A 72 0.87 -4.40 10.14
C ALA A 72 -0.06 -3.87 9.03
N LEU A 73 -0.63 -2.68 9.21
CA LEU A 73 -1.58 -2.08 8.27
C LEU A 73 -0.86 -1.50 7.04
N PRO A 74 -1.23 -1.94 5.82
CA PRO A 74 -0.69 -1.34 4.61
C PRO A 74 -1.28 0.05 4.37
N GLN A 75 -0.44 0.95 3.86
CA GLN A 75 -0.80 2.29 3.46
C GLN A 75 -0.33 2.58 2.04
N ARG A 76 -1.07 3.45 1.35
CA ARG A 76 -0.73 3.91 0.01
C ARG A 76 -0.50 5.42 0.07
N ILE A 77 0.72 5.84 -0.28
CA ILE A 77 1.13 7.24 -0.27
C ILE A 77 1.10 7.76 -1.71
N PHE A 78 0.47 8.91 -1.89
CA PHE A 78 0.40 9.62 -3.17
C PHE A 78 1.05 10.98 -3.02
N ASN A 79 2.02 11.27 -3.87
CA ASN A 79 2.65 12.59 -3.92
C ASN A 79 1.79 13.52 -4.78
N VAL A 80 1.40 14.66 -4.21
CA VAL A 80 0.57 15.67 -4.88
C VAL A 80 1.26 17.02 -4.80
N GLY A 81 1.43 17.68 -5.95
CA GLY A 81 1.88 19.07 -5.99
C GLY A 81 0.76 19.99 -5.51
N VAL A 82 1.05 20.84 -4.54
CA VAL A 82 0.12 21.83 -3.99
C VAL A 82 0.59 23.25 -4.31
N PRO A 83 -0.32 24.22 -4.53
CA PRO A 83 0.06 25.57 -4.95
C PRO A 83 0.75 26.39 -3.85
N ASN A 84 0.51 26.08 -2.57
CA ASN A 84 1.11 26.75 -1.43
C ASN A 84 1.48 25.72 -0.34
N GLU A 85 2.40 26.06 0.56
CA GLU A 85 2.79 25.21 1.68
C GLU A 85 1.65 25.06 2.72
N PHE A 86 0.89 26.13 2.94
CA PHE A 86 -0.17 26.20 3.96
C PHE A 86 -1.54 26.47 3.35
N GLY A 87 -2.61 26.15 4.09
CA GLY A 87 -3.99 26.43 3.71
C GLY A 87 -4.63 25.41 2.76
N ASN A 88 -3.93 24.32 2.44
CA ASN A 88 -4.52 23.20 1.71
C ASN A 88 -5.43 22.38 2.64
N ASN A 89 -6.51 21.82 2.09
CA ASN A 89 -7.42 20.94 2.81
C ASN A 89 -7.58 19.61 2.05
N ILE A 90 -7.67 18.52 2.80
CA ILE A 90 -7.99 17.20 2.27
C ILE A 90 -9.37 16.82 2.80
N GLN A 91 -10.28 16.48 1.89
CA GLN A 91 -11.65 16.07 2.22
C GLN A 91 -11.99 14.76 1.55
N ILE A 92 -12.59 13.85 2.32
CA ILE A 92 -13.20 12.62 1.80
C ILE A 92 -14.57 12.99 1.23
N LEU A 93 -14.71 12.90 -0.09
CA LEU A 93 -15.99 13.19 -0.77
C LEU A 93 -16.95 12.00 -0.74
N ASN A 94 -16.41 10.79 -0.85
CA ASN A 94 -17.16 9.54 -0.79
C ASN A 94 -16.23 8.41 -0.31
N SER A 95 -16.81 7.39 0.31
CA SER A 95 -16.08 6.22 0.79
C SER A 95 -16.97 4.98 0.80
N SER A 96 -16.38 3.83 0.48
CA SER A 96 -17.03 2.52 0.58
C SER A 96 -16.04 1.56 1.21
N PHE A 97 -16.54 0.64 2.05
CA PHE A 97 -15.70 -0.24 2.85
C PHE A 97 -16.20 -1.68 2.78
N LYS A 98 -15.26 -2.61 2.91
CA LYS A 98 -15.53 -4.04 3.09
C LYS A 98 -14.88 -4.53 4.38
N THR A 99 -15.64 -5.23 5.21
CA THR A 99 -15.13 -5.84 6.44
C THR A 99 -14.45 -7.18 6.15
N LEU A 100 -13.21 -7.33 6.58
CA LEU A 100 -12.48 -8.60 6.60
C LEU A 100 -12.43 -9.11 8.05
N LYS A 101 -12.76 -10.38 8.27
CA LYS A 101 -12.73 -10.99 9.61
C LYS A 101 -11.32 -11.46 9.99
N GLY A 102 -11.01 -11.41 11.28
CA GLY A 102 -9.78 -11.91 11.86
C GLY A 102 -8.73 -10.83 12.09
N ASN A 103 -7.76 -11.14 12.95
CA ASN A 103 -6.72 -10.23 13.42
C ASN A 103 -5.63 -10.05 12.35
N ILE A 104 -5.14 -8.83 12.12
CA ILE A 104 -4.06 -8.60 11.15
C ILE A 104 -2.72 -9.02 11.74
N LYS A 105 -1.85 -9.64 10.95
CA LYS A 105 -0.51 -10.04 11.40
C LYS A 105 0.23 -8.84 12.04
N PRO A 106 0.83 -8.98 13.23
CA PRO A 106 1.53 -7.87 13.87
C PRO A 106 2.85 -7.56 13.16
N THR A 107 3.33 -6.32 13.27
CA THR A 107 4.66 -5.89 12.82
C THR A 107 5.74 -6.64 13.62
N PRO A 108 6.64 -7.39 12.96
CA PRO A 108 7.64 -8.19 13.65
C PRO A 108 8.75 -7.34 14.25
N ASN A 109 9.33 -7.83 15.34
CA ASN A 109 10.65 -7.42 15.79
C ASN A 109 11.71 -8.15 14.98
N VAL A 110 12.61 -7.41 14.33
CA VAL A 110 13.73 -8.00 13.58
C VAL A 110 14.93 -8.15 14.52
N LYS A 111 15.30 -9.38 14.86
CA LYS A 111 16.53 -9.68 15.61
C LYS A 111 17.56 -10.33 14.70
N LYS A 112 18.85 -10.04 14.92
CA LYS A 112 19.94 -10.75 14.24
C LYS A 112 20.30 -11.99 15.06
N VAL A 113 20.26 -13.17 14.44
CA VAL A 113 20.72 -14.44 15.03
C VAL A 113 21.68 -15.07 14.03
N ASN A 114 22.93 -15.32 14.43
CA ASN A 114 24.00 -15.82 13.56
C ASN A 114 24.13 -15.01 12.25
N GLU A 115 24.14 -13.67 12.36
CA GLU A 115 24.22 -12.71 11.24
C GLU A 115 23.00 -12.68 10.29
N LEU A 116 22.01 -13.56 10.49
CA LEU A 116 20.80 -13.59 9.68
C LEU A 116 19.64 -12.85 10.39
N PRO A 117 18.80 -12.11 9.64
CA PRO A 117 17.62 -11.49 10.20
C PRO A 117 16.54 -12.53 10.51
N GLN A 118 16.04 -12.51 11.74
CA GLN A 118 14.92 -13.33 12.19
C GLN A 118 13.75 -12.44 12.61
N PHE A 119 12.56 -12.71 12.07
CA PHE A 119 11.34 -11.99 12.35
C PHE A 119 10.59 -12.63 13.52
N ILE A 120 10.51 -11.94 14.65
CA ILE A 120 9.80 -12.39 15.86
C ILE A 120 8.51 -11.60 15.99
N TYR A 121 7.39 -12.32 16.02
CA TYR A 121 6.05 -11.73 16.07
C TYR A 121 5.50 -11.80 17.50
N THR A 122 5.15 -10.66 18.07
CA THR A 122 4.54 -10.51 19.41
C THR A 122 3.50 -9.40 19.34
N LYS A 123 2.38 -9.49 20.06
CA LYS A 123 1.43 -8.36 20.17
C LYS A 123 1.94 -7.33 21.19
N SER A 124 1.78 -6.05 20.89
CA SER A 124 1.94 -4.98 21.87
C SER A 124 0.73 -4.93 22.81
N ALA A 125 0.84 -4.22 23.93
CA ALA A 125 -0.29 -3.98 24.84
C ALA A 125 -1.41 -3.14 24.20
N GLU A 126 -1.07 -2.38 23.16
CA GLU A 126 -1.97 -1.46 22.45
C GLU A 126 -2.51 -2.06 21.15
N TYR A 127 -2.29 -3.36 20.91
CA TYR A 127 -2.79 -4.06 19.73
C TYR A 127 -4.32 -4.07 19.69
N TYR A 128 -4.89 -3.70 18.55
CA TYR A 128 -6.32 -3.60 18.29
C TYR A 128 -6.78 -4.45 17.10
#